data_AF-A0AAV8WFQ7-F1
#
_entry.id   AF-A0AAV8WFQ7-F1
#
_cell.length_a   1.000
_cell.length_b   1.000
_cell.length_c   1.000
_cell.angle_alpha   90.00
_cell.angle_beta   90.00
_cell.angle_gamma   90.00
#
_symmetry.space_group_name_H-M   'P 1'
#
loop_
_entity.id
_entity.type
_entity.pdbx_description
1 polymer ?
#
loop_
_entity_poly.entity_id
_entity_poly.type
_entity_poly.pdbx_seq_one_letter_code
_entity_poly.pdbx_strand_id
1 'polypeptide(L)'
;MSKFRGNRNKRGKPVVGDKAKETLENMDEDNPVLVMFRQYSTELDNKHDRYERIVKLSRDVTIEAKRIIFLLHNTNTDIESKKKSIIEEAENRLQTLVESNFKTIAKELHNQDAYQYHRAYTAGLQEFIEALTFCQFLKNTSIESWANIDKLLKYRDDELGEYNLLFPQYDFILGIADFTGELMRRCINTLGVGNVEECFKLCDFVRHINTGFLGLISPGNKEISRKAYVLRQSLAKMELVCYNIQIRGTEIPKHMLISVIESSDVNPDDDEGFF
;
A
#
# COMPACT_ATOMS: atom_id res chain seq x y z
N MET A 1 -26.22 7.47 21.68
CA MET A 1 -26.40 7.53 20.21
C MET A 1 -25.00 7.67 19.63
N SER A 2 -24.43 6.88 18.74
CA SER A 2 -24.91 6.00 17.68
C SER A 2 -23.86 4.89 17.48
N LYS A 3 -24.33 3.64 17.38
CA LYS A 3 -23.56 2.44 17.01
C LYS A 3 -23.69 2.27 15.50
N PHE A 4 -22.61 2.35 14.73
CA PHE A 4 -22.57 1.78 13.37
C PHE A 4 -21.18 1.21 13.06
N ARG A 5 -20.86 0.06 13.66
CA ARG A 5 -19.85 -0.85 13.11
C ARG A 5 -20.56 -1.78 12.14
N GLY A 6 -20.25 -1.63 10.86
CA GLY A 6 -20.81 -2.42 9.76
C GLY A 6 -20.57 -3.91 9.95
N ASN A 7 -21.64 -4.62 10.31
CA ASN A 7 -21.69 -6.06 10.33
C ASN A 7 -21.79 -6.53 8.86
N ARG A 8 -20.67 -6.90 8.24
CA ARG A 8 -20.69 -7.58 6.93
C ARG A 8 -21.41 -8.91 7.14
N ASN A 9 -22.66 -8.98 6.69
CA ASN A 9 -23.45 -10.21 6.63
C ASN A 9 -22.58 -11.34 6.07
N LYS A 10 -22.26 -12.33 6.92
CA LYS A 10 -21.91 -13.67 6.47
C LYS A 10 -23.08 -14.16 5.63
N ARG A 11 -22.94 -14.11 4.30
CA ARG A 11 -23.88 -14.79 3.39
C ARG A 11 -23.82 -16.26 3.78
N GLY A 12 -24.85 -16.74 4.48
CA GLY A 12 -25.01 -18.16 4.74
C GLY A 12 -24.95 -18.92 3.42
N LYS A 13 -24.31 -20.09 3.42
CA LYS A 13 -24.38 -21.00 2.26
C LYS A 13 -25.86 -21.16 1.90
N PRO A 14 -26.24 -21.07 0.62
CA PRO A 14 -27.62 -21.26 0.22
C PRO A 14 -28.09 -22.62 0.74
N VAL A 15 -29.11 -22.61 1.60
CA VAL A 15 -29.73 -23.84 2.11
C VAL A 15 -30.60 -24.37 0.98
N VAL A 16 -30.13 -25.45 0.35
CA VAL A 16 -30.90 -26.18 -0.65
C VAL A 16 -32.07 -26.85 0.08
N GLY A 17 -33.30 -26.41 -0.17
CA GLY A 17 -34.49 -26.96 0.48
C GLY A 17 -34.71 -28.43 0.10
N ASP A 18 -35.40 -29.19 0.96
CA ASP A 18 -35.52 -30.65 0.84
C ASP A 18 -36.08 -31.12 -0.52
N LYS A 19 -37.01 -30.36 -1.11
CA LYS A 19 -37.52 -30.63 -2.47
C LYS A 19 -36.45 -30.54 -3.57
N ALA A 20 -35.49 -29.63 -3.45
CA ALA A 20 -34.42 -29.49 -4.42
C ALA A 20 -33.38 -30.61 -4.29
N LYS A 21 -33.14 -31.11 -3.06
CA LYS A 21 -32.35 -32.33 -2.85
C LYS A 21 -33.00 -33.56 -3.48
N GLU A 22 -34.29 -33.76 -3.23
CA GLU A 22 -35.05 -34.89 -3.78
C GLU A 22 -35.10 -34.84 -5.32
N THR A 23 -35.15 -33.64 -5.91
CA THR A 23 -35.06 -33.48 -7.38
C THR A 23 -33.67 -33.81 -7.92
N LEU A 24 -32.60 -33.42 -7.21
CA LEU A 24 -31.21 -33.74 -7.58
C LEU A 24 -30.90 -35.24 -7.47
N GLU A 25 -31.44 -35.92 -6.45
CA GLU A 25 -31.27 -37.38 -6.26
C GLU A 25 -31.98 -38.20 -7.34
N ASN A 26 -33.01 -37.64 -7.98
CA ASN A 26 -33.77 -38.27 -9.06
C ASN A 26 -33.31 -37.83 -10.47
N MET A 27 -32.33 -36.94 -10.59
CA MET A 27 -31.81 -36.51 -11.89
C MET A 27 -30.72 -37.46 -12.39
N ASP A 28 -30.79 -37.79 -13.67
CA ASP A 28 -29.77 -38.58 -14.36
C ASP A 28 -28.40 -37.86 -14.33
N GLU A 29 -27.36 -38.56 -13.88
CA GLU A 29 -25.98 -38.08 -13.81
C GLU A 29 -25.45 -37.64 -15.19
N ASP A 30 -25.94 -38.26 -16.26
CA ASP A 30 -25.56 -37.97 -17.64
C ASP A 30 -26.38 -36.82 -18.27
N ASN A 31 -27.24 -36.16 -17.48
CA ASN A 31 -27.99 -35.00 -17.94
C ASN A 31 -27.02 -33.91 -18.44
N PRO A 32 -27.15 -33.45 -19.71
CA PRO A 32 -26.23 -32.46 -20.30
C PRO A 32 -26.10 -31.18 -19.47
N VAL A 33 -27.17 -30.77 -18.78
CA VAL A 33 -27.16 -29.60 -17.89
C VAL A 33 -26.33 -29.90 -16.64
N LEU A 34 -26.48 -31.05 -16.00
CA LEU A 34 -25.70 -31.40 -14.81
C LEU A 34 -24.21 -31.53 -15.13
N VAL A 35 -23.86 -32.17 -16.25
CA VAL A 35 -22.48 -32.26 -16.72
C VAL A 35 -21.88 -30.85 -16.94
N MET A 36 -22.63 -29.94 -17.57
CA MET A 36 -22.21 -28.56 -17.78
C MET A 36 -22.00 -27.80 -16.46
N PHE A 37 -22.93 -27.92 -15.50
CA PHE A 37 -22.79 -27.26 -14.19
C PHE A 37 -21.64 -27.83 -13.36
N ARG A 38 -21.31 -29.11 -13.50
CA ARG A 38 -20.12 -29.71 -12.89
C ARG A 38 -18.83 -29.11 -13.46
N GLN A 39 -18.76 -28.93 -14.77
CA GLN A 39 -17.62 -28.24 -15.42
C GLN A 39 -17.48 -26.81 -14.90
N TYR A 40 -18.57 -26.06 -14.81
CA TYR A 40 -18.55 -24.71 -14.23
C TYR A 40 -18.13 -24.70 -12.76
N SER A 41 -18.58 -25.68 -11.96
CA SER A 41 -18.15 -25.80 -10.56
C SER A 41 -16.64 -25.99 -10.48
N THR A 42 -16.07 -26.93 -11.25
CA THR A 42 -14.63 -27.17 -11.26
C THR A 42 -13.84 -25.94 -11.69
N GLU A 43 -14.30 -25.19 -12.70
CA GLU A 43 -13.65 -23.94 -13.13
C GLU A 43 -13.70 -22.87 -12.03
N LEU A 44 -14.87 -22.67 -11.41
CA LEU A 44 -15.04 -21.69 -10.33
C LEU A 44 -14.23 -22.06 -9.09
N ASP A 45 -14.20 -23.33 -8.71
CA ASP A 45 -13.44 -23.83 -7.55
C ASP A 45 -11.94 -23.62 -7.79
N ASN A 46 -11.42 -23.98 -8.97
CA ASN A 46 -10.02 -23.73 -9.35
C ASN A 46 -9.67 -22.24 -9.30
N LYS A 47 -10.58 -21.38 -9.78
CA LYS A 47 -10.40 -19.92 -9.73
C LYS A 47 -10.37 -19.41 -8.29
N HIS A 48 -11.28 -19.87 -7.43
CA HIS A 48 -11.32 -19.47 -6.01
C HIS A 48 -10.07 -19.95 -5.27
N ASP A 49 -9.65 -21.19 -5.46
CA ASP A 49 -8.46 -21.74 -4.83
C ASP A 49 -7.21 -20.96 -5.21
N ARG A 50 -7.08 -20.58 -6.49
CA ARG A 50 -6.01 -19.69 -6.95
C ARG A 50 -6.07 -18.33 -6.27
N TYR A 51 -7.25 -17.72 -6.25
CA TYR A 51 -7.45 -16.40 -5.61
C TYR A 51 -7.01 -16.44 -4.13
N GLU A 52 -7.40 -17.48 -3.39
CA GLU A 52 -7.02 -17.66 -1.99
C GLU A 52 -5.51 -17.90 -1.80
N ARG A 53 -4.84 -18.63 -2.70
CA ARG A 53 -3.37 -18.76 -2.68
C ARG A 53 -2.69 -17.39 -2.84
N ILE A 54 -3.17 -16.57 -3.78
CA ILE A 54 -2.62 -15.23 -4.03
C ILE A 54 -2.89 -14.29 -2.83
N VAL A 55 -4.09 -14.33 -2.24
CA VAL A 55 -4.43 -13.53 -1.05
C VAL A 55 -3.49 -13.83 0.11
N LYS A 56 -3.14 -15.11 0.34
CA LYS A 56 -2.18 -15.49 1.39
C LYS A 56 -0.80 -14.88 1.14
N LEU A 57 -0.27 -15.03 -0.08
CA LEU A 57 1.01 -14.44 -0.47
C LEU A 57 1.01 -12.91 -0.33
N SER A 58 -0.06 -12.24 -0.77
CA SER A 58 -0.22 -10.79 -0.64
C SER A 58 -0.25 -10.35 0.82
N ARG A 59 -0.86 -11.12 1.71
CA ARG A 59 -0.91 -10.82 3.15
C ARG A 59 0.48 -10.92 3.76
N ASP A 60 1.27 -11.91 3.37
CA ASP A 60 2.64 -12.07 3.84
C ASP A 60 3.52 -10.91 3.36
N VAL A 61 3.39 -10.50 2.09
CA VAL A 61 4.03 -9.28 1.55
C VAL A 61 3.66 -8.06 2.38
N THR A 62 2.36 -7.86 2.67
CA THR A 62 1.89 -6.70 3.44
C THR A 62 2.52 -6.67 4.84
N ILE A 63 2.57 -7.82 5.52
CA ILE A 63 3.14 -7.92 6.88
C ILE A 63 4.63 -7.58 6.84
N GLU A 64 5.36 -8.10 5.86
CA GLU A 64 6.79 -7.91 5.75
C GLU A 64 7.15 -6.49 5.32
N ALA A 65 6.42 -5.90 4.36
CA ALA A 65 6.57 -4.51 3.97
C ALA A 65 6.37 -3.55 5.15
N LYS A 66 5.35 -3.77 6.00
CA LYS A 66 5.17 -3.02 7.26
C LYS A 66 6.37 -3.12 8.18
N ARG A 67 6.92 -4.32 8.36
CA ARG A 67 8.11 -4.52 9.20
C ARG A 67 9.32 -3.78 8.63
N ILE A 68 9.47 -3.75 7.31
CA ILE A 68 10.51 -2.98 6.63
C ILE A 68 10.30 -1.48 6.87
N ILE A 69 9.07 -0.97 6.76
CA ILE A 69 8.75 0.44 7.07
C ILE A 69 9.11 0.79 8.53
N PHE A 70 8.74 -0.05 9.50
CA PHE A 70 9.12 0.13 10.90
C PHE A 70 10.65 0.10 11.10
N LEU A 71 11.35 -0.79 10.40
CA LEU A 71 12.81 -0.84 10.41
C LEU A 71 13.41 0.47 9.87
N LEU A 72 12.89 0.99 8.76
CA LEU A 72 13.37 2.23 8.12
C LEU A 72 13.18 3.46 9.01
N HIS A 73 12.14 3.51 9.84
CA HIS A 73 11.97 4.57 10.84
C HIS A 73 13.09 4.61 11.89
N ASN A 74 13.77 3.49 12.15
CA ASN A 74 14.89 3.43 13.10
C ASN A 74 16.19 4.05 12.57
N THR A 75 16.20 4.58 11.35
CA THR A 75 17.35 5.30 10.75
C THR A 75 17.52 6.72 11.28
N ASN A 76 16.64 7.21 12.15
CA ASN A 76 16.76 8.51 12.81
C ASN A 76 17.81 8.45 13.93
N THR A 77 19.08 8.29 13.54
CA THR A 77 20.25 8.15 14.42
C THR A 77 21.44 8.90 13.83
N ASP A 78 22.27 9.50 14.68
CA ASP A 78 23.49 10.22 14.24
C ASP A 78 24.61 9.28 13.75
N ILE A 79 24.41 7.95 13.86
CA ILE A 79 25.41 6.95 13.50
C ILE A 79 25.21 6.50 12.05
N GLU A 80 25.99 7.11 11.14
CA GLU A 80 25.88 6.84 9.69
C GLU A 80 26.10 5.36 9.33
N SER A 81 27.01 4.66 10.00
CA SER A 81 27.25 3.23 9.77
C SER A 81 26.02 2.37 10.08
N LYS A 82 25.27 2.73 11.13
CA LYS A 82 24.02 2.06 11.52
C LYS A 82 22.89 2.39 10.55
N LYS A 83 22.80 3.64 10.09
CA LYS A 83 21.84 4.02 9.04
C LYS A 83 22.07 3.20 7.77
N LYS A 84 23.33 3.10 7.32
CA LYS A 84 23.69 2.30 6.13
C LYS A 84 23.33 0.82 6.30
N SER A 85 23.63 0.21 7.45
CA SER A 85 23.31 -1.20 7.69
C SER A 85 21.80 -1.46 7.72
N ILE A 86 21.01 -0.54 8.29
CA ILE A 86 19.54 -0.65 8.31
C ILE A 86 18.96 -0.57 6.89
N ILE A 87 19.47 0.36 6.07
CA ILE A 87 19.04 0.50 4.67
C ILE A 87 19.40 -0.77 3.89
N GLU A 88 20.62 -1.29 4.04
CA GLU A 88 21.06 -2.52 3.38
C GLU A 88 20.22 -3.74 3.80
N GLU A 89 19.88 -3.87 5.09
CA GLU A 89 18.95 -4.91 5.56
C GLU A 89 17.57 -4.76 4.90
N ALA A 90 17.03 -3.55 4.85
CA ALA A 90 15.75 -3.28 4.21
C ALA A 90 15.76 -3.61 2.70
N GLU A 91 16.82 -3.24 1.98
CA GLU A 91 16.99 -3.55 0.56
C GLU A 91 17.01 -5.07 0.32
N ASN A 92 17.75 -5.82 1.14
CA ASN A 92 17.81 -7.28 1.03
C ASN A 92 16.43 -7.93 1.29
N ARG A 93 15.67 -7.42 2.26
CA ARG A 93 14.31 -7.92 2.56
C ARG A 93 13.30 -7.57 1.47
N LEU A 94 13.39 -6.37 0.89
CA LEU A 94 12.60 -5.99 -0.29
C LEU A 94 12.93 -6.86 -1.50
N GLN A 95 14.22 -7.12 -1.76
CA GLN A 95 14.65 -8.00 -2.84
C GLN A 95 14.12 -9.43 -2.63
N THR A 96 14.15 -9.92 -1.39
CA THR A 96 13.56 -11.22 -1.05
C THR A 96 12.08 -11.27 -1.42
N LEU A 97 11.28 -10.24 -1.11
CA LEU A 97 9.87 -10.18 -1.50
C LEU A 97 9.65 -10.27 -3.01
N VAL A 98 10.52 -9.63 -3.80
CA VAL A 98 10.49 -9.66 -5.27
C VAL A 98 10.83 -11.04 -5.79
N GLU A 99 11.85 -11.69 -5.24
CA GLU A 99 12.37 -12.98 -5.71
C GLU A 99 11.56 -14.18 -5.22
N SER A 100 10.87 -14.06 -4.08
CA SER A 100 10.00 -15.10 -3.52
C SER A 100 8.53 -14.82 -3.81
N ASN A 101 7.90 -13.93 -3.04
CA ASN A 101 6.44 -13.83 -2.97
C ASN A 101 5.85 -13.34 -4.29
N PHE A 102 6.40 -12.25 -4.85
CA PHE A 102 5.91 -11.71 -6.12
C PHE A 102 6.21 -12.65 -7.29
N LYS A 103 7.37 -13.32 -7.30
CA LYS A 103 7.69 -14.35 -8.29
C LYS A 103 6.69 -15.51 -8.23
N THR A 104 6.32 -15.98 -7.04
CA THR A 104 5.30 -17.03 -6.88
C THR A 104 3.93 -16.57 -7.35
N ILE A 105 3.51 -15.34 -7.04
CA ILE A 105 2.25 -14.78 -7.57
C ILE A 105 2.29 -14.70 -9.10
N ALA A 106 3.40 -14.23 -9.68
CA ALA A 106 3.58 -14.13 -11.12
C ALA A 106 3.51 -15.51 -11.81
N LYS A 107 4.13 -16.54 -11.21
CA LYS A 107 4.04 -17.93 -11.69
C LYS A 107 2.61 -18.46 -11.66
N GLU A 108 1.88 -18.23 -10.56
CA GLU A 108 0.49 -18.66 -10.39
C GLU A 108 -0.47 -17.99 -11.39
N LEU A 109 -0.13 -16.76 -11.82
CA LEU A 109 -0.88 -15.97 -12.81
C LEU A 109 -0.39 -16.16 -14.25
N HIS A 110 0.60 -17.02 -14.49
CA HIS A 110 1.05 -17.30 -15.85
C HIS A 110 -0.09 -17.90 -16.69
N ASN A 111 -0.30 -17.37 -17.89
CA ASN A 111 -1.42 -17.67 -18.78
C ASN A 111 -2.82 -17.43 -18.18
N GLN A 112 -2.93 -16.49 -17.23
CA GLN A 112 -4.20 -16.04 -16.66
C GLN A 112 -4.44 -14.56 -16.97
N ASP A 113 -5.70 -14.13 -16.92
CA ASP A 113 -6.01 -12.70 -16.94
C ASP A 113 -5.63 -12.07 -15.60
N ALA A 114 -4.51 -11.32 -15.60
CA ALA A 114 -3.99 -10.69 -14.39
C ALA A 114 -4.96 -9.68 -13.77
N TYR A 115 -5.79 -8.98 -14.56
CA TYR A 115 -6.77 -8.03 -14.01
C TYR A 115 -7.89 -8.73 -13.23
N GLN A 116 -8.21 -9.99 -13.57
CA GLN A 116 -9.20 -10.78 -12.85
C GLN A 116 -8.75 -11.08 -11.40
N TYR A 117 -7.45 -11.22 -11.17
CA TYR A 117 -6.85 -11.54 -9.87
C TYR A 117 -6.17 -10.34 -9.20
N HIS A 118 -6.10 -9.18 -9.84
CA HIS A 118 -5.47 -7.96 -9.33
C HIS A 118 -5.90 -7.60 -7.91
N ARG A 119 -7.20 -7.74 -7.61
CA ARG A 119 -7.76 -7.49 -6.26
C ARG A 119 -7.21 -8.41 -5.17
N ALA A 120 -6.66 -9.57 -5.52
CA ALA A 120 -6.08 -10.50 -4.55
C ALA A 120 -4.73 -10.02 -4.00
N TYR A 121 -4.00 -9.20 -4.76
CA TYR A 121 -2.62 -8.80 -4.41
C TYR A 121 -2.35 -7.29 -4.40
N THR A 122 -3.28 -6.46 -4.88
CA THR A 122 -3.16 -4.99 -4.90
C THR A 122 -2.74 -4.39 -3.56
N ALA A 123 -3.28 -4.90 -2.43
CA ALA A 123 -2.94 -4.41 -1.10
C ALA A 123 -1.46 -4.67 -0.72
N GLY A 124 -0.96 -5.89 -0.97
CA GLY A 124 0.44 -6.20 -0.71
C GLY A 124 1.39 -5.46 -1.65
N LEU A 125 0.97 -5.25 -2.90
CA LEU A 125 1.72 -4.49 -3.89
C LEU A 125 1.84 -3.01 -3.49
N GLN A 126 0.75 -2.36 -3.05
CA GLN A 126 0.77 -0.97 -2.57
C GLN A 126 1.68 -0.79 -1.35
N GLU A 127 1.59 -1.68 -0.37
CA GLU A 127 2.45 -1.65 0.83
C GLU A 127 3.93 -1.88 0.49
N PHE A 128 4.22 -2.76 -0.48
CA PHE A 128 5.58 -2.95 -0.98
C PHE A 128 6.13 -1.68 -1.64
N ILE A 129 5.33 -0.98 -2.43
CA ILE A 129 5.73 0.29 -3.07
C ILE A 129 6.03 1.35 -2.01
N GLU A 130 5.19 1.44 -0.97
CA GLU A 130 5.41 2.34 0.16
C GLU A 130 6.76 2.05 0.84
N ALA A 131 7.04 0.78 1.16
CA ALA A 131 8.31 0.37 1.76
C ALA A 131 9.52 0.63 0.83
N LEU A 132 9.39 0.30 -0.46
CA LEU A 132 10.43 0.46 -1.47
C LEU A 132 10.77 1.95 -1.68
N THR A 133 9.76 2.78 -1.89
CA THR A 133 9.96 4.23 -2.10
C THR A 133 10.51 4.91 -0.85
N PHE A 134 10.12 4.46 0.34
CA PHE A 134 10.71 4.94 1.59
C PHE A 134 12.19 4.57 1.69
N CYS A 135 12.56 3.34 1.36
CA CYS A 135 13.95 2.89 1.33
C CYS A 135 14.79 3.70 0.32
N GLN A 136 14.30 3.85 -0.91
CA GLN A 136 14.95 4.64 -1.97
C GLN A 136 15.15 6.10 -1.56
N PHE A 137 14.13 6.71 -0.96
CA PHE A 137 14.23 8.09 -0.49
C PHE A 137 15.30 8.25 0.61
N LEU A 138 15.36 7.32 1.57
CA LEU A 138 16.37 7.38 2.64
C LEU A 138 17.80 7.17 2.13
N LYS A 139 17.96 6.45 1.01
CA LYS A 139 19.26 6.19 0.39
C LYS A 139 19.71 7.32 -0.54
N ASN A 140 18.83 7.80 -1.42
CA ASN A 140 19.17 8.65 -2.55
C ASN A 140 18.41 9.98 -2.60
N THR A 141 17.56 10.29 -1.61
CA THR A 141 16.65 11.47 -1.61
C THR A 141 15.77 11.58 -2.86
N SER A 142 15.49 10.45 -3.51
CA SER A 142 14.72 10.34 -4.73
C SER A 142 14.03 8.98 -4.81
N ILE A 143 12.99 8.89 -5.64
CA ILE A 143 12.26 7.65 -5.93
C ILE A 143 12.46 7.27 -7.39
N GLU A 144 12.45 5.98 -7.67
CA GLU A 144 12.56 5.51 -9.05
C GLU A 144 11.26 5.67 -9.84
N SER A 145 11.39 5.69 -11.16
CA SER A 145 10.23 5.73 -12.06
C SER A 145 9.45 4.41 -12.02
N TRP A 146 8.14 4.48 -12.26
CA TRP A 146 7.28 3.31 -12.42
C TRP A 146 7.86 2.27 -13.39
N ALA A 147 8.43 2.73 -14.51
CA ALA A 147 8.99 1.85 -15.55
C ALA A 147 10.21 1.06 -15.09
N ASN A 148 10.97 1.55 -14.10
CA ASN A 148 12.09 0.79 -13.53
C ASN A 148 11.60 -0.23 -12.51
N ILE A 149 10.64 0.14 -11.68
CA ILE A 149 10.05 -0.77 -10.68
C ILE A 149 9.29 -1.90 -11.38
N ASP A 150 8.60 -1.61 -12.49
CA ASP A 150 7.94 -2.61 -13.34
C ASP A 150 8.91 -3.70 -13.83
N LYS A 151 10.18 -3.35 -14.08
CA LYS A 151 11.19 -4.32 -14.52
C LYS A 151 11.58 -5.30 -13.42
N LEU A 152 11.48 -4.91 -12.15
CA LEU A 152 11.76 -5.79 -11.01
C LEU A 152 10.76 -6.95 -10.93
N LEU A 153 9.56 -6.76 -11.47
CA LEU A 153 8.46 -7.72 -11.46
C LEU A 153 8.35 -8.53 -12.76
N LYS A 154 9.44 -8.58 -13.54
CA LYS A 154 9.60 -9.40 -14.73
C LYS A 154 10.55 -10.55 -14.41
N TYR A 155 10.13 -11.74 -14.78
CA TYR A 155 10.79 -12.98 -14.41
C TYR A 155 11.02 -13.86 -15.63
N ARG A 156 12.00 -14.74 -15.49
CA ARG A 156 12.29 -15.80 -16.44
C ARG A 156 12.50 -17.09 -15.70
N ASP A 157 12.01 -18.17 -16.27
CA ASP A 157 12.16 -19.54 -15.78
C ASP A 157 12.39 -20.47 -16.97
N ASP A 158 13.16 -21.54 -16.77
CA ASP A 158 13.49 -22.48 -17.85
C ASP A 158 12.25 -23.26 -18.32
N GLU A 159 11.28 -23.48 -17.44
CA GLU A 159 10.06 -24.23 -17.74
C GLU A 159 8.95 -23.36 -18.34
N LEU A 160 8.80 -22.13 -17.83
CA LEU A 160 7.68 -21.23 -18.18
C LEU A 160 8.06 -20.12 -19.17
N GLY A 161 9.34 -19.96 -19.49
CA GLY A 161 9.83 -18.83 -20.29
C GLY A 161 9.73 -17.50 -19.53
N GLU A 162 9.43 -16.42 -20.26
CA GLU A 162 9.27 -15.07 -19.68
C GLU A 162 7.83 -14.84 -19.20
N TYR A 163 7.68 -14.33 -17.98
CA TYR A 163 6.40 -13.99 -17.37
C TYR A 163 6.58 -12.81 -16.42
N ASN A 164 5.50 -12.10 -16.13
CA ASN A 164 5.52 -10.89 -15.32
C ASN A 164 4.31 -10.81 -14.40
N LEU A 165 4.48 -10.11 -13.29
CA LEU A 165 3.35 -9.67 -12.47
C LEU A 165 2.80 -8.37 -13.05
N LEU A 166 1.48 -8.28 -13.23
CA LEU A 166 0.85 -7.02 -13.62
C LEU A 166 1.07 -5.97 -12.53
N PHE A 167 1.69 -4.86 -12.91
CA PHE A 167 2.00 -3.71 -12.05
C PHE A 167 1.34 -2.42 -12.58
N PRO A 168 0.05 -2.17 -12.26
CA PRO A 168 -0.64 -0.99 -12.78
C PRO A 168 -0.07 0.31 -12.21
N GLN A 169 -0.04 1.38 -13.01
CA GLN A 169 0.33 2.72 -12.52
C GLN A 169 -0.57 3.18 -11.36
N TYR A 170 -1.80 2.67 -11.31
CA TYR A 170 -2.75 2.92 -10.23
C TYR A 170 -2.20 2.53 -8.86
N ASP A 171 -1.67 1.32 -8.69
CA ASP A 171 -1.11 0.88 -7.40
C ASP A 171 0.14 1.67 -7.03
N PHE A 172 0.95 2.06 -8.03
CA PHE A 172 2.12 2.90 -7.81
C PHE A 172 1.75 4.27 -7.25
N ILE A 173 0.74 4.93 -7.82
CA ILE A 173 0.24 6.21 -7.31
C ILE A 173 -0.31 6.04 -5.90
N LEU A 174 -1.08 4.99 -5.62
CA LEU A 174 -1.63 4.75 -4.29
C LEU A 174 -0.55 4.46 -3.24
N GLY A 175 0.47 3.66 -3.59
CA GLY A 175 1.61 3.41 -2.71
C GLY A 175 2.45 4.66 -2.43
N ILE A 176 2.66 5.52 -3.43
CA ILE A 176 3.30 6.84 -3.22
C ILE A 176 2.48 7.70 -2.25
N ALA A 177 1.15 7.68 -2.37
CA ALA A 177 0.32 8.46 -1.46
C ALA A 177 0.49 8.02 -0.01
N ASP A 178 0.55 6.71 0.26
CA ASP A 178 0.76 6.20 1.62
C ASP A 178 2.17 6.50 2.15
N PHE A 179 3.18 6.38 1.28
CA PHE A 179 4.56 6.77 1.59
C PHE A 179 4.67 8.22 2.11
N THR A 180 3.87 9.16 1.63
CA THR A 180 3.88 10.53 2.16
C THR A 180 3.46 10.61 3.64
N GLY A 181 2.60 9.69 4.08
CA GLY A 181 2.25 9.53 5.48
C GLY A 181 3.44 9.07 6.33
N GLU A 182 4.28 8.19 5.80
CA GLU A 182 5.53 7.79 6.48
C GLU A 182 6.55 8.93 6.54
N LEU A 183 6.65 9.76 5.50
CA LEU A 183 7.49 10.95 5.55
C LEU A 183 7.01 11.98 6.58
N MET A 184 5.70 12.13 6.73
CA MET A 184 5.11 12.98 7.78
C MET A 184 5.40 12.44 9.17
N ARG A 185 5.23 11.13 9.41
CA ARG A 185 5.62 10.49 10.69
C ARG A 185 7.10 10.67 10.97
N ARG A 186 7.96 10.48 9.96
CA ARG A 186 9.40 10.70 10.08
C ARG A 186 9.70 12.15 10.46
N CYS A 187 9.07 13.13 9.81
CA CYS A 187 9.28 14.54 10.09
C CYS A 187 9.01 14.89 11.57
N ILE A 188 7.92 14.36 12.14
CA ILE A 188 7.60 14.56 13.57
C ILE A 188 8.65 13.90 14.47
N ASN A 189 9.07 12.66 14.16
CA ASN A 189 10.09 11.96 14.94
C ASN A 189 11.46 12.66 14.87
N THR A 190 11.84 13.16 13.69
CA THR A 190 13.07 13.91 13.45
C THR A 190 13.08 15.24 14.21
N LEU A 191 11.94 15.94 14.29
CA LEU A 191 11.78 17.13 15.11
C LEU A 191 12.10 16.82 16.59
N GLY A 192 11.63 15.68 17.11
CA GLY A 192 11.86 15.28 18.51
C GLY A 192 13.32 15.05 18.87
N VAL A 193 14.14 14.65 17.89
CA VAL A 193 15.60 14.49 18.05
C VAL A 193 16.34 15.82 17.81
N GLY A 194 15.66 16.85 17.29
CA GLY A 194 16.21 18.19 17.10
C GLY A 194 16.89 18.44 15.75
N ASN A 195 16.77 17.51 14.80
CA ASN A 195 17.28 17.65 13.43
C ASN A 195 16.30 18.44 12.55
N VAL A 196 16.31 19.75 12.72
CA VAL A 196 15.39 20.66 12.02
C VAL A 196 15.60 20.70 10.50
N GLU A 197 16.82 20.50 10.02
CA GLU A 197 17.13 20.57 8.58
C GLU A 197 16.44 19.45 7.79
N GLU A 198 16.44 18.23 8.34
CA GLU A 198 15.76 17.10 7.72
C GLU A 198 14.23 17.31 7.68
N CYS A 199 13.64 18.01 8.65
CA CYS A 199 12.21 18.35 8.62
C CYS A 199 11.85 19.20 7.38
N PHE A 200 12.66 20.21 7.05
CA PHE A 200 12.46 21.02 5.84
C PHE A 200 12.63 20.19 4.56
N LYS A 201 13.64 19.32 4.50
CA LYS A 201 13.87 18.43 3.33
C LYS A 201 12.69 17.49 3.10
N LEU A 202 12.18 16.88 4.16
CA LEU A 202 11.01 16.00 4.11
C LEU A 202 9.78 16.76 3.62
N CYS A 203 9.51 17.94 4.20
CA CYS A 203 8.38 18.77 3.82
C CYS A 203 8.45 19.19 2.35
N ASP A 204 9.62 19.62 1.89
CA ASP A 204 9.82 20.03 0.50
C ASP A 204 9.59 18.88 -0.48
N PHE A 205 10.09 17.68 -0.15
CA PHE A 205 9.84 16.50 -0.97
C PHE A 205 8.34 16.14 -1.06
N VAL A 206 7.60 16.23 0.05
CA VAL A 206 6.15 15.98 0.04
C VAL A 206 5.38 17.07 -0.75
N ARG A 207 5.85 18.33 -0.78
CA ARG A 207 5.29 19.37 -1.68
C ARG A 207 5.42 19.01 -3.15
N HIS A 208 6.57 18.46 -3.55
CA HIS A 208 6.79 18.02 -4.94
C HIS A 208 5.83 16.88 -5.30
N ILE A 209 5.63 15.91 -4.40
CA ILE A 209 4.64 14.85 -4.59
C ILE A 209 3.22 15.44 -4.71
N ASN A 210 2.83 16.33 -3.78
CA ASN A 210 1.51 16.96 -3.82
C ASN A 210 1.27 17.73 -5.13
N THR A 211 2.28 18.44 -5.63
CA THR A 211 2.22 19.11 -6.94
C THR A 211 1.94 18.11 -8.07
N GLY A 212 2.60 16.94 -8.05
CA GLY A 212 2.32 15.84 -8.97
C GLY A 212 0.87 15.33 -8.85
N PHE A 213 0.37 15.15 -7.63
CA PHE A 213 -1.01 14.71 -7.38
C PHE A 213 -2.06 15.73 -7.86
N LEU A 214 -1.80 17.04 -7.75
CA LEU A 214 -2.68 18.08 -8.29
C LEU A 214 -2.79 18.00 -9.83
N GLY A 215 -1.76 17.49 -10.51
CA GLY A 215 -1.80 17.24 -11.95
C GLY A 215 -2.63 16.02 -12.37
N LEU A 216 -3.05 15.16 -11.42
CA LEU A 216 -3.83 13.97 -11.72
C LEU A 216 -5.31 14.31 -11.90
N ILE A 217 -5.77 14.35 -13.15
CA ILE A 217 -7.20 14.42 -13.47
C ILE A 217 -7.79 13.02 -13.33
N SER A 218 -8.46 12.72 -12.22
CA SER A 218 -9.08 11.41 -11.98
C SER A 218 -10.56 11.50 -11.53
N PRO A 219 -11.45 12.02 -12.39
CA PRO A 219 -12.87 12.07 -12.08
C PRO A 219 -13.43 10.65 -11.86
N GLY A 220 -14.15 10.47 -10.76
CA GLY A 220 -14.78 9.20 -10.40
C GLY A 220 -13.90 8.21 -9.62
N ASN A 221 -12.60 8.48 -9.46
CA ASN A 221 -11.74 7.63 -8.64
C ASN A 221 -11.75 8.04 -7.16
N LYS A 222 -12.66 7.40 -6.39
CA LYS A 222 -12.86 7.68 -4.97
C LYS A 222 -11.62 7.41 -4.11
N GLU A 223 -10.79 6.46 -4.51
CA GLU A 223 -9.62 6.06 -3.72
C GLU A 223 -8.48 7.05 -3.88
N ILE A 224 -8.15 7.44 -5.12
CA ILE A 224 -7.18 8.52 -5.39
C ILE A 224 -7.63 9.81 -4.72
N SER A 225 -8.91 10.17 -4.83
CA SER A 225 -9.46 11.39 -4.21
C SER A 225 -9.27 11.37 -2.68
N ARG A 226 -9.54 10.23 -2.03
CA ARG A 226 -9.32 10.05 -0.59
C ARG A 226 -7.83 10.16 -0.23
N LYS A 227 -6.96 9.51 -0.98
CA LYS A 227 -5.51 9.55 -0.74
C LYS A 227 -4.94 10.96 -0.94
N ALA A 228 -5.39 11.69 -1.97
CA ALA A 228 -5.01 13.07 -2.20
C ALA A 228 -5.48 14.00 -1.06
N TYR A 229 -6.66 13.75 -0.48
CA TYR A 229 -7.11 14.46 0.71
C TYR A 229 -6.19 14.19 1.92
N VAL A 230 -5.86 12.93 2.21
CA VAL A 230 -4.96 12.56 3.31
C VAL A 230 -3.53 13.09 3.11
N LEU A 231 -3.05 13.11 1.85
CA LEU A 231 -1.77 13.72 1.47
C LEU A 231 -1.73 15.20 1.84
N ARG A 232 -2.78 15.97 1.51
CA ARG A 232 -2.87 17.40 1.85
C ARG A 232 -2.86 17.62 3.37
N GLN A 233 -3.57 16.80 4.12
CA GLN A 233 -3.54 16.86 5.60
C GLN A 233 -2.15 16.56 6.16
N SER A 234 -1.47 15.54 5.62
CA SER A 234 -0.10 15.19 6.00
C SER A 234 0.87 16.34 5.69
N LEU A 235 0.75 16.95 4.51
CA LEU A 235 1.56 18.09 4.11
C LEU A 235 1.32 19.29 5.04
N ALA A 236 0.06 19.65 5.30
CA ALA A 236 -0.27 20.77 6.20
C ALA A 236 0.38 20.62 7.59
N LYS A 237 0.42 19.39 8.14
CA LYS A 237 1.12 19.10 9.40
C LYS A 237 2.63 19.34 9.29
N MET A 238 3.26 18.88 8.20
CA MET A 238 4.69 19.10 7.97
C MET A 238 5.03 20.57 7.75
N GLU A 239 4.16 21.33 7.09
CA GLU A 239 4.33 22.76 6.90
C GLU A 239 4.19 23.53 8.21
N LEU A 240 3.24 23.13 9.07
CA LEU A 240 3.11 23.68 10.42
C LEU A 240 4.34 23.39 11.28
N VAL A 241 4.93 22.20 11.16
CA VAL A 241 6.23 21.87 11.80
C VAL A 241 7.31 22.85 11.32
N CYS A 242 7.48 23.01 10.01
CA CYS A 242 8.49 23.90 9.43
C CYS A 242 8.27 25.37 9.82
N TYR A 243 7.01 25.82 9.83
CA TYR A 243 6.62 27.16 10.26
C TYR A 243 7.01 27.43 11.72
N ASN A 244 6.69 26.51 12.63
CA ASN A 244 7.03 26.65 14.04
C ASN A 244 8.54 26.63 14.28
N ILE A 245 9.29 25.80 13.55
CA ILE A 245 10.76 25.83 13.58
C ILE A 245 11.27 27.22 13.18
N GLN A 246 10.74 27.80 12.10
CA GLN A 246 11.23 29.07 11.57
C GLN A 246 10.95 30.26 12.49
N ILE A 247 9.77 30.31 13.12
CA ILE A 247 9.38 31.43 13.99
C ILE A 247 9.93 31.27 15.40
N ARG A 248 9.89 30.05 15.94
CA ARG A 248 10.17 29.79 17.37
C ARG A 248 11.52 29.13 17.62
N GLY A 249 12.25 28.73 16.57
CA GLY A 249 13.54 28.06 16.69
C GLY A 249 14.64 28.89 17.37
N THR A 250 14.45 30.21 17.47
CA THR A 250 15.32 31.13 18.22
C THR A 250 14.86 31.38 19.66
N GLU A 251 13.59 31.10 20.00
CA GLU A 251 12.96 31.48 21.27
C GLU A 251 12.68 30.28 22.20
N ILE A 252 12.39 29.11 21.63
CA ILE A 252 11.95 27.92 22.38
C ILE A 252 12.96 26.78 22.15
N PRO A 253 13.39 26.06 23.20
CA PRO A 253 14.22 24.87 23.05
C PRO A 253 13.58 23.86 22.09
N LYS A 254 14.35 23.34 21.14
CA LYS A 254 13.87 22.47 20.05
C LYS A 254 12.97 21.30 20.49
N HIS A 255 13.24 20.72 21.66
CA HIS A 255 12.44 19.62 22.23
C HIS A 255 11.02 20.02 22.69
N MET A 256 10.78 21.31 22.95
CA MET A 256 9.47 21.87 23.35
C MET A 256 8.61 22.29 22.15
N LEU A 257 9.13 22.19 20.91
CA LEU A 257 8.36 22.52 19.71
C LEU A 257 7.26 21.49 19.43
N ILE A 258 7.44 20.24 19.86
CA ILE A 258 6.43 19.17 19.68
C ILE A 258 5.15 19.48 20.46
N SER A 259 5.26 19.84 21.74
CA SER A 259 4.09 20.11 22.59
C SER A 259 3.28 21.31 22.10
N VAL A 260 3.95 22.29 21.49
CA VAL A 260 3.30 23.41 20.81
C VAL A 260 2.48 22.91 19.62
N ILE A 261 3.06 22.07 18.77
CA ILE A 261 2.39 21.56 17.56
C ILE A 261 1.16 20.74 17.93
N GLU A 262 1.27 19.85 18.93
CA GLU A 262 0.14 19.05 19.45
C GLU A 262 -0.97 19.94 20.04
N SER A 263 -0.62 21.07 20.66
CA SER A 263 -1.61 22.02 21.19
C SER A 263 -2.30 22.88 20.13
N SER A 264 -1.69 22.99 18.94
CA SER A 264 -2.17 23.79 17.82
C SER A 264 -2.92 22.97 16.78
N ASP A 265 -3.34 21.73 17.08
CA ASP A 265 -4.24 20.95 16.22
C ASP A 265 -5.49 21.80 15.90
N VAL A 266 -5.45 22.41 14.70
CA VAL A 266 -6.50 23.24 14.13
C VAL A 266 -7.69 22.34 13.84
N ASN A 267 -8.88 22.76 14.29
CA ASN A 267 -10.14 22.11 13.95
C ASN A 267 -10.23 21.94 12.42
N PRO A 268 -10.30 20.70 11.90
CA PRO A 268 -10.40 20.47 10.46
C PRO A 268 -11.77 20.83 9.86
N ASP A 269 -12.71 21.33 10.68
CA ASP A 269 -14.09 21.64 10.28
C ASP A 269 -14.25 22.99 9.53
N ASP A 270 -13.19 23.80 9.40
CA ASP A 270 -13.28 25.12 8.75
C ASP A 270 -13.04 25.10 7.22
N ASP A 271 -12.79 23.93 6.61
CA ASP A 271 -12.60 23.80 5.15
C ASP A 271 -13.61 22.84 4.49
N GLU A 272 -14.82 22.71 5.07
CA GLU A 272 -16.02 22.27 4.32
C GLU A 272 -16.64 23.47 3.59
N GLY A 273 -15.84 24.09 2.72
CA GLY A 273 -16.26 25.17 1.84
C GLY A 273 -16.07 24.78 0.37
N PHE A 274 -17.18 24.42 -0.25
CA PHE A 274 -17.49 24.43 -1.70
C PHE A 274 -17.75 23.09 -2.42
N PHE A 275 -19.04 22.97 -2.77
CA PHE A 275 -19.74 22.38 -3.94
C PHE A 275 -18.95 21.59 -4.98
#